data_AF-A0A2A4VQ61-F1
#
_entry.id   AF-A0A2A4VQ61-F1
#
_cell.length_a   1.000
_cell.length_b   1.000
_cell.length_c   1.000
_cell.angle_alpha   90.00
_cell.angle_beta   90.00
_cell.angle_gamma   90.00
#
_symmetry.space_group_name_H-M   'P 1'
#
loop_
_entity.id
_entity.type
_entity.pdbx_description
1 polymer ?
#
loop_
_entity_poly.entity_id
_entity_poly.type
_entity_poly.pdbx_seq_one_letter_code
_entity_poly.pdbx_strand_id
1 'polypeptide(L)'
;MTDKQSIDKLVKQASQLEQHQTLEKVDLTKLKEKTTVTKPPLEHEWLNLAQDWQQQPFNKIDLAKLTKKTARRILKTKLIFAFDLIATIAIVIAFFTMWLFADFDNATLLYIGFAALVTPIYMLLSFKVHINSWRIGVGTPNSAIAASISACKSSIQYLQLIKYSALVYIIPINWYVYTLKQAQDKPMLMGLLLANSILLLSYAITVKMQQKRQKELVILKGLG
;
A
#
# COMPACT_ATOMS: atom_id res chain seq x y z
N MET A 1 16.53 -30.39 52.90
CA MET A 1 17.85 -31.03 52.64
C MET A 1 18.15 -31.08 51.12
N THR A 2 17.78 -30.08 50.33
CA THR A 2 17.85 -30.13 48.85
C THR A 2 18.69 -29.03 48.21
N ASP A 3 19.20 -28.07 48.99
CA ASP A 3 19.88 -26.89 48.42
C ASP A 3 21.41 -27.08 48.31
N LYS A 4 22.02 -27.78 49.26
CA LYS A 4 23.49 -27.96 49.32
C LYS A 4 24.04 -28.83 48.17
N GLN A 5 23.30 -29.87 47.76
CA GLN A 5 23.68 -30.74 46.64
C GLN A 5 23.58 -30.04 45.27
N SER A 6 22.74 -29.01 45.13
CA SER A 6 22.60 -28.26 43.88
C SER A 6 23.77 -27.30 43.69
N ILE A 7 24.19 -26.63 44.77
CA ILE A 7 25.33 -25.71 44.78
C ILE A 7 26.64 -26.45 44.47
N ASP A 8 26.86 -27.63 45.07
CA ASP A 8 28.07 -28.42 44.82
C ASP A 8 28.17 -28.89 43.35
N LYS A 9 27.04 -29.16 42.68
CA LYS A 9 27.02 -29.49 41.25
C LYS A 9 27.40 -28.30 40.37
N LEU A 10 26.90 -27.10 40.70
CA LEU A 10 27.19 -25.87 39.95
C LEU A 10 28.66 -25.45 40.09
N VAL A 11 29.25 -25.61 41.27
CA VAL A 11 30.68 -25.33 41.50
C VAL A 11 31.58 -26.31 40.72
N LYS A 12 31.17 -27.58 40.61
CA LYS A 12 31.89 -28.59 39.81
C LYS A 12 31.80 -28.32 38.30
N GLN A 13 30.67 -27.82 37.81
CA GLN A 13 30.53 -27.42 36.41
C GLN A 13 31.33 -26.14 36.08
N ALA A 14 31.34 -25.15 36.98
CA ALA A 14 32.10 -23.92 36.78
C ALA A 14 33.62 -24.18 36.72
N SER A 15 34.14 -25.05 37.59
CA SER A 15 35.56 -25.45 37.59
C SER A 15 35.98 -26.26 36.35
N GLN A 16 35.08 -27.07 35.77
CA GLN A 16 35.33 -27.76 34.50
C GLN A 16 35.33 -26.78 33.31
N LEU A 17 34.49 -25.74 33.33
CA LEU A 17 34.45 -24.70 32.31
C LEU A 17 35.71 -23.82 32.32
N GLU A 18 36.24 -23.49 33.51
CA GLU A 18 37.52 -22.76 33.63
C GLU A 18 38.74 -23.59 33.18
N GLN A 19 38.73 -24.91 33.41
CA GLN A 19 39.78 -25.81 32.89
C GLN A 19 39.73 -25.97 31.37
N HIS A 20 38.54 -25.96 30.76
CA HIS A 20 38.41 -25.98 29.30
C HIS A 20 38.78 -24.64 28.64
N GLN A 21 38.56 -23.50 29.31
CA GLN A 21 38.97 -22.18 28.80
C GLN A 21 40.47 -21.91 28.91
N THR A 22 41.21 -22.62 29.77
CA THR A 22 42.66 -22.41 29.96
C THR A 22 43.56 -23.31 29.10
N LEU A 23 42.99 -24.22 28.29
CA LEU A 23 43.75 -25.15 27.43
C LEU A 23 43.85 -24.79 25.95
N GLU A 24 43.30 -23.66 25.50
CA GLU A 24 43.50 -23.16 24.14
C GLU A 24 44.37 -21.89 24.13
N LYS A 25 45.58 -21.99 24.69
CA LYS A 25 46.67 -21.08 24.31
C LYS A 25 47.10 -21.45 22.89
N VAL A 26 46.45 -20.81 21.92
CA VAL A 26 46.90 -20.82 20.52
C VAL A 26 48.38 -20.46 20.49
N ASP A 27 49.20 -21.42 20.08
CA ASP A 27 50.65 -21.29 19.99
C ASP A 27 51.02 -20.34 18.85
N LEU A 28 51.10 -19.04 19.18
CA LEU A 28 51.38 -17.93 18.27
C LEU A 28 52.72 -18.08 17.53
N THR A 29 53.61 -18.98 17.97
CA THR A 29 54.87 -19.27 17.30
C THR A 29 54.68 -20.11 16.04
N LYS A 30 53.72 -21.06 16.03
CA LYS A 30 53.38 -21.90 14.87
C LYS A 30 52.66 -21.15 13.75
N LEU A 31 51.99 -20.03 14.05
CA LEU A 31 51.38 -19.16 13.04
C LEU A 31 52.39 -18.23 12.37
N LYS A 32 53.50 -17.89 13.06
CA LYS A 32 54.55 -17.03 12.52
C LYS A 32 55.38 -17.73 11.45
N GLU A 33 55.60 -19.03 11.58
CA GLU A 33 56.42 -19.82 10.65
C GLU A 33 55.69 -20.17 9.34
N LYS A 34 54.35 -20.12 9.31
CA LYS A 34 53.54 -20.39 8.11
C LYS A 34 53.25 -19.15 7.25
N THR A 35 53.90 -18.02 7.52
CA THR A 35 53.69 -16.76 6.79
C THR A 35 54.94 -16.33 6.03
N THR A 36 55.58 -17.27 5.33
CA THR A 36 56.54 -17.00 4.24
C THR A 36 55.98 -17.56 2.94
N VAL A 37 54.76 -17.13 2.60
CA VAL A 37 54.25 -17.23 1.23
C VAL A 37 53.94 -15.81 0.79
N THR A 38 54.77 -15.31 -0.11
CA THR A 38 54.61 -14.07 -0.87
C THR A 38 53.24 -14.07 -1.55
N LYS A 39 52.21 -13.54 -0.87
CA LYS A 39 50.94 -13.16 -1.47
C LYS A 39 50.94 -11.64 -1.62
N PRO A 40 50.53 -11.09 -2.78
CA PRO A 40 50.32 -9.65 -2.90
C PRO A 40 49.35 -9.21 -1.79
N PRO A 41 49.52 -7.99 -1.26
CA PRO A 41 48.96 -7.61 0.03
C PRO A 41 47.45 -7.78 -0.04
N LEU A 42 46.88 -8.41 0.99
CA LEU A 42 45.43 -8.51 1.26
C LEU A 42 44.69 -7.21 0.89
N GLU A 43 45.36 -6.08 1.05
CA GLU A 43 44.94 -4.73 0.70
C GLU A 43 44.47 -4.57 -0.75
N HIS A 44 45.14 -5.15 -1.76
CA HIS A 44 44.66 -5.09 -3.14
C HIS A 44 43.38 -5.91 -3.36
N GLU A 45 43.24 -7.03 -2.67
CA GLU A 45 42.07 -7.90 -2.75
C GLU A 45 40.86 -7.25 -2.05
N TRP A 46 41.08 -6.63 -0.89
CA TRP A 46 40.09 -5.79 -0.19
C TRP A 46 39.71 -4.54 -0.98
N LEU A 47 40.67 -3.89 -1.65
CA LEU A 47 40.40 -2.72 -2.49
C LEU A 47 39.53 -3.11 -3.69
N ASN A 48 39.87 -4.23 -4.35
CA ASN A 48 39.08 -4.77 -5.46
C ASN A 48 37.68 -5.18 -4.99
N LEU A 49 37.55 -5.85 -3.84
CA LEU A 49 36.26 -6.19 -3.24
C LEU A 49 35.45 -4.95 -2.87
N ALA A 50 36.09 -3.91 -2.34
CA ALA A 50 35.43 -2.64 -2.01
C ALA A 50 35.00 -1.88 -3.27
N GLN A 51 35.82 -1.88 -4.32
CA GLN A 51 35.45 -1.34 -5.62
C GLN A 51 34.32 -2.13 -6.26
N ASP A 52 34.35 -3.45 -6.24
CA ASP A 52 33.26 -4.31 -6.73
C ASP A 52 31.97 -4.08 -5.92
N TRP A 53 32.09 -3.92 -4.60
CA TRP A 53 30.97 -3.53 -3.73
C TRP A 53 30.39 -2.16 -4.11
N GLN A 54 31.25 -1.19 -4.45
CA GLN A 54 30.82 0.15 -4.86
C GLN A 54 30.29 0.20 -6.30
N GLN A 55 30.78 -0.69 -7.17
CA GLN A 55 30.42 -0.79 -8.58
C GLN A 55 29.24 -1.71 -8.84
N GLN A 56 28.68 -2.36 -7.81
CA GLN A 56 27.44 -3.10 -7.98
C GLN A 56 26.39 -2.19 -8.64
N PRO A 57 25.74 -2.64 -9.72
CA PRO A 57 24.70 -1.88 -10.38
C PRO A 57 23.42 -1.92 -9.53
N PHE A 58 23.45 -1.35 -8.34
CA PHE A 58 22.23 -1.08 -7.60
C PHE A 58 21.64 0.20 -8.17
N ASN A 59 20.42 0.08 -8.70
CA ASN A 59 19.64 1.24 -9.07
C ASN A 59 19.42 2.07 -7.80
N LYS A 60 20.21 3.13 -7.60
CA LYS A 60 20.17 4.02 -6.44
C LYS A 60 18.83 4.73 -6.43
N ILE A 61 17.80 4.06 -5.94
CA ILE A 61 16.50 4.67 -5.73
C ILE A 61 16.65 5.54 -4.49
N ASP A 62 16.45 6.83 -4.71
CA ASP A 62 16.39 7.82 -3.64
C ASP A 62 15.23 7.45 -2.69
N LEU A 63 15.58 6.77 -1.59
CA LEU A 63 14.66 6.32 -0.56
C LEU A 63 13.93 7.51 0.07
N ALA A 64 14.59 8.65 0.26
CA ALA A 64 13.98 9.86 0.79
C ALA A 64 12.93 10.43 -0.18
N LYS A 65 13.17 10.33 -1.49
CA LYS A 65 12.15 10.67 -2.50
C LYS A 65 11.00 9.68 -2.50
N LEU A 66 11.27 8.39 -2.31
CA LEU A 66 10.25 7.34 -2.26
C LEU A 66 9.33 7.51 -1.04
N THR A 67 9.88 7.74 0.15
CA THR A 67 9.13 7.99 1.39
C THR A 67 8.22 9.21 1.25
N LYS A 68 8.78 10.35 0.80
CA LYS A 68 8.02 11.60 0.56
C LYS A 68 6.93 11.41 -0.50
N LYS A 69 7.20 10.62 -1.54
CA LYS A 69 6.22 10.32 -2.61
C LYS A 69 5.07 9.46 -2.07
N THR A 70 5.38 8.45 -1.27
CA THR A 70 4.38 7.55 -0.65
C THR A 70 3.54 8.29 0.39
N ALA A 71 4.16 9.11 1.25
CA ALA A 71 3.45 9.96 2.21
C ALA A 71 2.48 10.92 1.53
N ARG A 72 2.92 11.64 0.48
CA ARG A 72 2.05 12.53 -0.29
C ARG A 72 0.88 11.81 -0.96
N ARG A 73 1.08 10.57 -1.42
CA ARG A 73 0.01 9.75 -2.02
C ARG A 73 -1.01 9.34 -0.96
N ILE A 74 -0.55 8.86 0.19
CA ILE A 74 -1.44 8.50 1.31
C ILE A 74 -2.26 9.72 1.74
N LEU A 75 -1.64 10.91 1.83
CA LEU A 75 -2.35 12.14 2.14
C LEU A 75 -3.44 12.46 1.11
N LYS A 76 -3.11 12.41 -0.19
CA LYS A 76 -4.09 12.63 -1.27
C LYS A 76 -5.25 11.64 -1.19
N THR A 77 -4.97 10.36 -0.94
CA THR A 77 -6.00 9.33 -0.80
C THR A 77 -6.90 9.59 0.42
N LYS A 78 -6.33 10.02 1.56
CA LYS A 78 -7.12 10.42 2.73
C LYS A 78 -8.03 11.62 2.45
N LEU A 79 -7.53 12.61 1.72
CA LEU A 79 -8.33 13.78 1.33
C LEU A 79 -9.50 13.40 0.39
N ILE A 80 -9.24 12.57 -0.62
CA ILE A 80 -10.29 12.06 -1.51
C ILE A 80 -11.32 11.25 -0.71
N PHE A 81 -10.86 10.37 0.17
CA PHE A 81 -11.75 9.59 1.03
C PHE A 81 -12.61 10.47 1.95
N ALA A 82 -12.06 11.55 2.50
CA ALA A 82 -12.82 12.50 3.31
C ALA A 82 -13.89 13.22 2.47
N PHE A 83 -13.57 13.59 1.23
CA PHE A 83 -14.54 14.16 0.29
C PHE A 83 -15.66 13.17 -0.05
N ASP A 84 -15.33 11.91 -0.36
CA ASP A 84 -16.30 10.85 -0.63
C ASP A 84 -17.22 10.59 0.57
N LEU A 85 -16.68 10.67 1.79
CA LEU A 85 -17.46 10.55 3.03
C LEU A 85 -18.48 11.69 3.17
N ILE A 86 -18.05 12.93 2.95
CA ILE A 86 -18.94 14.11 2.99
C ILE A 86 -20.03 14.00 1.92
N ALA A 87 -19.67 13.60 0.70
CA ALA A 87 -20.62 13.40 -0.39
C ALA A 87 -21.65 12.32 -0.06
N THR A 88 -21.21 11.21 0.55
CA THR A 88 -22.11 10.13 0.99
C THR A 88 -23.10 10.62 2.04
N ILE A 89 -22.63 11.37 3.03
CA ILE A 89 -23.50 11.98 4.05
C ILE A 89 -24.51 12.93 3.41
N ALA A 90 -24.06 13.77 2.47
CA ALA A 90 -24.93 14.70 1.75
C ALA A 90 -26.03 13.98 0.95
N ILE A 91 -25.70 12.86 0.28
CA ILE A 91 -26.68 12.04 -0.46
C ILE A 91 -27.72 11.45 0.50
N VAL A 92 -27.29 10.93 1.65
CA VAL A 92 -28.20 10.37 2.65
C VAL A 92 -29.13 11.46 3.21
N ILE A 93 -28.60 12.64 3.55
CA ILE A 93 -29.41 13.77 4.00
C ILE A 93 -30.40 14.19 2.91
N ALA A 94 -29.94 14.32 1.66
CA ALA A 94 -30.78 14.68 0.52
C ALA A 94 -31.93 13.68 0.31
N PHE A 95 -31.68 12.38 0.50
CA PHE A 95 -32.74 11.37 0.45
C PHE A 95 -33.82 11.63 1.51
N PHE A 96 -33.43 11.85 2.77
CA PHE A 96 -34.39 12.12 3.85
C PHE A 96 -35.14 13.43 3.66
N THR A 97 -34.49 14.50 3.19
CA THR A 97 -35.18 15.77 2.93
C THR A 97 -36.17 15.61 1.77
N MET A 98 -35.78 14.96 0.67
CA MET A 98 -36.69 14.70 -0.46
C MET A 98 -37.88 13.84 -0.04
N TRP A 99 -37.65 12.85 0.82
CA TRP A 99 -38.72 11.99 1.36
C TRP A 99 -39.71 12.78 2.22
N LEU A 100 -39.22 13.71 3.06
CA LEU A 100 -40.06 14.47 3.99
C LEU A 100 -40.88 15.57 3.31
N PHE A 101 -40.31 16.26 2.33
CA PHE A 101 -40.97 17.41 1.70
C PHE A 101 -41.85 17.03 0.50
N ALA A 102 -41.79 15.79 -0.01
CA ALA A 102 -42.66 15.23 -1.05
C ALA A 102 -42.81 16.03 -2.38
N ASP A 103 -42.05 17.11 -2.56
CA ASP A 103 -42.11 17.98 -3.75
C ASP A 103 -41.35 17.42 -4.97
N PHE A 104 -40.69 16.28 -4.82
CA PHE A 104 -39.81 15.71 -5.84
C PHE A 104 -40.46 14.55 -6.58
N ASP A 105 -40.17 14.43 -7.87
CA ASP A 105 -40.64 13.32 -8.70
C ASP A 105 -40.15 11.96 -8.14
N ASN A 106 -41.05 10.96 -8.18
CA ASN A 106 -40.80 9.60 -7.70
C ASN A 106 -39.56 8.97 -8.34
N ALA A 107 -39.27 9.29 -9.61
CA ALA A 107 -38.07 8.82 -10.29
C ALA A 107 -36.78 9.37 -9.65
N THR A 108 -36.79 10.64 -9.22
CA THR A 108 -35.66 11.29 -8.54
C THR A 108 -35.48 10.71 -7.14
N LEU A 109 -36.58 10.52 -6.41
CA LEU A 109 -36.55 9.92 -5.07
C LEU A 109 -35.97 8.49 -5.11
N LEU A 110 -36.38 7.68 -6.09
CA LEU A 110 -35.89 6.31 -6.26
C LEU A 110 -34.41 6.28 -6.68
N TYR A 111 -33.99 7.19 -7.56
CA TYR A 111 -32.60 7.31 -7.98
C TYR A 111 -31.68 7.71 -6.80
N ILE A 112 -32.08 8.74 -6.04
CA ILE A 112 -31.34 9.20 -4.86
C ILE A 112 -31.38 8.14 -3.75
N GLY A 113 -32.50 7.42 -3.58
CA GLY A 113 -32.60 6.30 -2.64
C GLY A 113 -31.64 5.16 -2.98
N PHE A 114 -31.53 4.78 -4.26
CA PHE A 114 -30.51 3.82 -4.70
C PHE A 114 -29.10 4.33 -4.40
N ALA A 115 -28.81 5.59 -4.70
CA ALA A 115 -27.51 6.19 -4.39
C ALA A 115 -27.22 6.20 -2.87
N ALA A 116 -28.21 6.51 -2.03
CA ALA A 116 -28.09 6.52 -0.57
C ALA A 116 -27.82 5.15 0.03
N LEU A 117 -28.21 4.06 -0.65
CA LEU A 117 -27.90 2.68 -0.24
C LEU A 117 -26.54 2.21 -0.76
N VAL A 118 -26.20 2.50 -2.02
CA VAL A 118 -24.97 1.98 -2.65
C VAL A 118 -23.73 2.76 -2.20
N THR A 119 -23.83 4.08 -2.01
CA THR A 119 -22.66 4.91 -1.68
C THR A 119 -22.04 4.58 -0.31
N PRO A 120 -22.79 4.30 0.79
CA PRO A 120 -22.19 3.83 2.04
C PRO A 120 -21.50 2.46 1.89
N ILE A 121 -22.08 1.53 1.11
CA ILE A 121 -21.46 0.23 0.84
C ILE A 121 -20.12 0.43 0.14
N TYR A 122 -20.08 1.29 -0.88
CA TYR A 122 -18.85 1.66 -1.57
C TYR A 122 -17.82 2.29 -0.63
N MET A 123 -18.26 3.14 0.32
CA MET A 123 -17.41 3.77 1.32
C MET A 123 -16.71 2.74 2.21
N LEU A 124 -17.46 1.74 2.70
CA LEU A 124 -16.93 0.66 3.55
C LEU A 124 -15.89 -0.19 2.81
N LEU A 125 -16.17 -0.54 1.55
CA LEU A 125 -15.23 -1.29 0.71
C LEU A 125 -13.96 -0.48 0.43
N SER A 126 -14.12 0.81 0.12
CA SER A 126 -12.98 1.72 -0.12
C SER A 126 -12.10 1.88 1.11
N PHE A 127 -12.71 2.00 2.31
CA PHE A 127 -11.97 2.05 3.56
C PHE A 127 -11.17 0.77 3.81
N LYS A 128 -11.81 -0.39 3.61
CA LYS A 128 -11.18 -1.71 3.76
C LYS A 128 -9.96 -1.87 2.85
N VAL A 129 -9.99 -1.32 1.64
CA VAL A 129 -8.86 -1.34 0.72
C VAL A 129 -7.68 -0.49 1.21
N HIS A 130 -7.96 0.65 1.87
CA HIS A 130 -6.93 1.61 2.26
C HIS A 130 -6.34 1.40 3.65
N ILE A 131 -7.08 0.80 4.58
CA ILE A 131 -6.68 0.69 5.99
C ILE A 131 -5.28 0.09 6.18
N ASN A 132 -4.95 -0.97 5.44
CA ASN A 132 -3.65 -1.63 5.53
C ASN A 132 -2.50 -0.74 5.04
N SER A 133 -2.74 0.09 4.03
CA SER A 133 -1.73 1.03 3.53
C SER A 133 -1.53 2.23 4.45
N TRP A 134 -2.56 2.63 5.19
CA TRP A 134 -2.51 3.78 6.09
C TRP A 134 -1.84 3.46 7.43
N ARG A 135 -1.77 2.17 7.81
CA ARG A 135 -1.17 1.71 9.07
C ARG A 135 0.35 1.54 9.00
N ILE A 136 0.94 1.40 7.81
CA ILE A 136 2.38 1.18 7.69
C ILE A 136 3.12 2.52 7.81
N GLY A 137 3.86 2.68 8.91
CA GLY A 137 4.71 3.84 9.16
C GLY A 137 5.93 3.89 8.24
N VAL A 138 6.31 5.10 7.83
CA VAL A 138 7.45 5.35 6.95
C VAL A 138 8.62 5.86 7.81
N GLY A 139 9.22 4.97 8.60
CA GLY A 139 10.25 5.32 9.59
C GLY A 139 11.66 4.81 9.24
N THR A 140 11.78 3.69 8.51
CA THR A 140 13.08 3.09 8.16
C THR A 140 13.15 2.77 6.65
N PRO A 141 14.36 2.61 6.07
CA PRO A 141 14.54 2.21 4.66
C PRO A 141 13.70 1.00 4.23
N ASN A 142 13.75 -0.08 5.02
CA ASN A 142 12.99 -1.30 4.72
C ASN A 142 11.48 -1.07 4.91
N SER A 143 11.08 -0.26 5.90
CA SER A 143 9.67 0.10 6.07
C SER A 143 9.15 1.01 4.94
N ALA A 144 10.03 1.79 4.30
CA ALA A 144 9.69 2.65 3.17
C ALA A 144 9.33 1.86 1.91
N ILE A 145 10.08 0.80 1.61
CA ILE A 145 9.81 -0.09 0.48
C ILE A 145 8.50 -0.85 0.75
N ALA A 146 8.36 -1.44 1.94
CA ALA A 146 7.14 -2.15 2.34
C ALA A 146 5.88 -1.24 2.31
N ALA A 147 5.98 -0.01 2.83
CA ALA A 147 4.91 0.98 2.77
C ALA A 147 4.55 1.33 1.32
N SER A 148 5.55 1.49 0.45
CA SER A 148 5.34 1.82 -0.97
C SER A 148 4.69 0.66 -1.74
N ILE A 149 5.10 -0.58 -1.47
CA ILE A 149 4.47 -1.79 -2.02
C ILE A 149 3.01 -1.89 -1.57
N SER A 150 2.75 -1.73 -0.27
CA SER A 150 1.39 -1.77 0.30
C SER A 150 0.49 -0.68 -0.28
N ALA A 151 0.99 0.55 -0.36
CA ALA A 151 0.27 1.66 -0.98
C ALA A 151 -0.01 1.41 -2.46
N CYS A 152 0.91 0.78 -3.19
CA CYS A 152 0.71 0.42 -4.59
C CYS A 152 -0.37 -0.68 -4.76
N LYS A 153 -0.32 -1.73 -3.92
CA LYS A 153 -1.34 -2.79 -3.90
C LYS A 153 -2.74 -2.23 -3.58
N SER A 154 -2.83 -1.42 -2.53
CA SER A 154 -4.08 -0.73 -2.14
C SER A 154 -4.60 0.16 -3.27
N SER A 155 -3.73 0.91 -3.94
CA SER A 155 -4.14 1.73 -5.09
C SER A 155 -4.65 0.89 -6.26
N ILE A 156 -4.08 -0.29 -6.55
CA ILE A 156 -4.56 -1.18 -7.61
C ILE A 156 -5.95 -1.73 -7.26
N GLN A 157 -6.13 -2.22 -6.03
CA GLN A 157 -7.41 -2.72 -5.55
C GLN A 157 -8.50 -1.63 -5.58
N TYR A 158 -8.15 -0.41 -5.21
CA TYR A 158 -9.08 0.72 -5.25
C TYR A 158 -9.46 1.10 -6.69
N LEU A 159 -8.49 1.10 -7.63
CA LEU A 159 -8.79 1.34 -9.04
C LEU A 159 -9.66 0.22 -9.64
N GLN A 160 -9.48 -1.03 -9.21
CA GLN A 160 -10.40 -2.12 -9.59
C GLN A 160 -11.81 -1.89 -9.04
N LEU A 161 -11.92 -1.45 -7.77
CA LEU A 161 -13.21 -1.11 -7.16
C LEU A 161 -13.92 -0.02 -7.94
N ILE A 162 -13.23 1.07 -8.34
CA ILE A 162 -13.78 2.13 -9.19
C ILE A 162 -14.27 1.58 -10.54
N LYS A 163 -13.50 0.70 -11.19
CA LYS A 163 -13.92 0.12 -12.47
C LYS A 163 -15.21 -0.68 -12.34
N TYR A 164 -15.31 -1.53 -11.33
CA TYR A 164 -16.49 -2.35 -11.13
C TYR A 164 -17.69 -1.52 -10.68
N SER A 165 -17.49 -0.54 -9.80
CA SER A 165 -18.59 0.36 -9.40
C SER A 165 -19.08 1.19 -10.58
N ALA A 166 -18.19 1.69 -11.45
CA ALA A 166 -18.59 2.42 -12.66
C ALA A 166 -19.50 1.58 -13.57
N LEU A 167 -19.22 0.28 -13.72
CA LEU A 167 -20.08 -0.62 -14.51
C LEU A 167 -21.47 -0.80 -13.87
N VAL A 168 -21.53 -0.93 -12.55
CA VAL A 168 -22.80 -1.02 -11.80
C VAL A 168 -23.66 0.24 -11.99
N TYR A 169 -23.04 1.41 -12.03
CA TYR A 169 -23.75 2.69 -12.19
C TYR A 169 -24.28 2.97 -13.61
N ILE A 170 -23.82 2.27 -14.64
CA ILE A 170 -24.30 2.49 -16.03
C ILE A 170 -25.81 2.30 -16.13
N ILE A 171 -26.34 1.22 -15.53
CA ILE A 171 -27.77 0.87 -15.60
C ILE A 171 -28.65 1.95 -14.94
N PRO A 172 -28.46 2.30 -13.65
CA PRO A 172 -29.31 3.28 -12.98
C PRO A 172 -29.17 4.69 -13.57
N ILE A 173 -27.98 5.09 -14.03
CA ILE A 173 -27.78 6.41 -14.66
C ILE A 173 -28.54 6.50 -15.98
N ASN A 174 -28.42 5.50 -16.85
CA ASN A 174 -29.12 5.51 -18.15
C ASN A 174 -30.63 5.41 -17.98
N TRP A 175 -31.09 4.61 -17.02
CA TRP A 175 -32.50 4.54 -16.66
C TRP A 175 -33.03 5.88 -16.15
N TYR A 176 -32.29 6.57 -15.27
CA TYR A 176 -32.69 7.87 -14.74
C TYR A 176 -32.77 8.95 -15.83
N VAL A 177 -31.84 8.96 -16.79
CA VAL A 177 -31.93 9.88 -17.93
C VAL A 177 -33.18 9.58 -18.79
N TYR A 178 -33.53 8.31 -18.95
CA TYR A 178 -34.75 7.92 -19.66
C TYR A 178 -36.03 8.34 -18.91
N THR A 179 -36.10 8.20 -17.59
CA THR A 179 -37.27 8.64 -16.81
C THR A 179 -37.40 10.16 -16.77
N LEU A 180 -36.28 10.89 -16.70
CA LEU A 180 -36.28 12.36 -16.79
C LEU A 180 -36.85 12.88 -18.10
N LYS A 181 -36.60 12.19 -19.23
CA LYS A 181 -37.24 12.52 -20.51
C LYS A 181 -38.75 12.42 -20.40
N GLN A 182 -39.27 11.33 -19.82
CA GLN A 182 -40.71 11.12 -19.68
C GLN A 182 -41.38 12.15 -18.76
N ALA A 183 -40.69 12.57 -17.70
CA ALA A 183 -41.24 13.49 -16.70
C ALA A 183 -41.12 14.98 -17.06
N GLN A 184 -40.07 15.39 -17.80
CA GLN A 184 -39.71 16.81 -17.98
C GLN A 184 -39.47 17.23 -19.45
N ASP A 185 -39.76 16.36 -20.42
CA ASP A 185 -39.55 16.58 -21.86
C ASP A 185 -38.15 17.13 -22.24
N LYS A 186 -37.14 16.76 -21.43
CA LYS A 186 -35.75 17.17 -21.64
C LYS A 186 -35.10 16.36 -22.77
N PRO A 187 -34.12 16.94 -23.49
CA PRO A 187 -33.41 16.23 -24.56
C PRO A 187 -32.62 15.03 -24.01
N MET A 188 -33.18 13.83 -24.20
CA MET A 188 -32.61 12.56 -23.75
C MET A 188 -31.20 12.30 -24.30
N LEU A 189 -30.99 12.61 -25.58
CA LEU A 189 -29.76 12.28 -26.29
C LEU A 189 -28.55 12.99 -25.66
N MET A 190 -28.71 14.27 -25.31
CA MET A 190 -27.66 15.05 -24.67
C MET A 190 -27.33 14.53 -23.26
N GLY A 191 -28.36 14.16 -22.48
CA GLY A 191 -28.18 13.57 -21.16
C GLY A 191 -27.43 12.23 -21.21
N LEU A 192 -27.79 11.36 -22.15
CA LEU A 192 -27.12 10.07 -22.33
C LEU A 192 -25.68 10.24 -22.81
N LEU A 193 -25.44 11.11 -23.80
CA LEU A 193 -24.08 11.36 -24.27
C LEU A 193 -23.19 11.89 -23.15
N LEU A 194 -23.67 12.88 -22.38
CA LEU A 194 -22.89 13.46 -21.30
C LEU A 194 -22.60 12.44 -20.20
N ALA A 195 -23.61 11.71 -19.72
CA ALA A 195 -23.46 10.72 -18.67
C ALA A 195 -22.50 9.59 -19.09
N ASN A 196 -22.70 9.00 -20.27
CA ASN A 196 -21.86 7.91 -20.76
C ASN A 196 -20.44 8.38 -21.13
N SER A 197 -20.28 9.61 -21.62
CA SER A 197 -18.95 10.18 -21.89
C SER A 197 -18.13 10.35 -20.62
N ILE A 198 -18.76 10.82 -19.53
CA ILE A 198 -18.09 10.95 -18.22
C ILE A 198 -17.71 9.56 -17.67
N LEU A 199 -18.61 8.58 -17.76
CA LEU A 199 -18.31 7.20 -17.36
C LEU A 199 -17.17 6.58 -18.18
N LEU A 200 -17.19 6.75 -19.50
CA LEU A 200 -16.15 6.23 -20.38
C LEU A 200 -14.81 6.90 -20.12
N LEU A 201 -14.78 8.23 -19.96
CA LEU A 201 -13.58 8.99 -19.65
C LEU A 201 -12.98 8.56 -18.30
N SER A 202 -13.81 8.48 -17.25
CA SER A 202 -13.37 8.06 -15.91
C SER A 202 -12.87 6.61 -15.91
N TYR A 203 -13.53 5.72 -16.65
CA TYR A 203 -13.10 4.34 -16.84
C TYR A 203 -11.72 4.29 -17.54
N ALA A 204 -11.54 5.01 -18.64
CA ALA A 204 -10.28 5.05 -19.39
C ALA A 204 -9.11 5.59 -18.56
N ILE A 205 -9.33 6.66 -17.78
CA ILE A 205 -8.35 7.21 -16.84
C ILE A 205 -7.98 6.16 -15.79
N THR A 206 -8.98 5.50 -15.21
CA THR A 206 -8.79 4.47 -14.19
C THR A 206 -7.96 3.29 -14.72
N VAL A 207 -8.23 2.82 -15.94
CA VAL A 207 -7.43 1.76 -16.58
C VAL A 207 -5.97 2.19 -16.78
N LYS A 208 -5.74 3.39 -17.34
CA LYS A 208 -4.37 3.92 -17.53
C LYS A 208 -3.63 4.03 -16.21
N MET A 209 -4.30 4.52 -15.17
CA MET A 209 -3.73 4.60 -13.82
C MET A 209 -3.40 3.21 -13.26
N GLN A 210 -4.29 2.23 -13.44
CA GLN A 210 -4.08 0.86 -12.95
C GLN A 210 -2.85 0.23 -13.59
N GLN A 211 -2.69 0.35 -14.91
CA GLN A 211 -1.52 -0.15 -15.63
C GLN A 211 -0.23 0.50 -15.13
N LYS A 212 -0.24 1.83 -14.92
CA LYS A 212 0.91 2.55 -14.33
C LYS A 212 1.27 2.00 -12.95
N ARG A 213 0.28 1.67 -12.11
CA ARG A 213 0.52 1.10 -10.78
C ARG A 213 1.04 -0.32 -10.83
N GLN A 214 0.53 -1.15 -11.73
CA GLN A 214 1.03 -2.51 -11.91
C GLN A 214 2.51 -2.50 -12.30
N LYS A 215 2.93 -1.62 -13.22
CA LYS A 215 4.34 -1.44 -13.57
C LYS A 215 5.19 -0.99 -12.37
N GLU A 216 4.72 0.00 -11.60
CA GLU A 216 5.40 0.47 -10.38
C GLU A 216 5.52 -0.64 -9.33
N LEU A 217 4.50 -1.50 -9.19
CA LEU A 217 4.53 -2.63 -8.25
C LEU A 217 5.57 -3.68 -8.62
N VAL A 218 5.72 -4.01 -9.92
CA VAL A 218 6.73 -4.97 -10.39
C VAL A 218 8.14 -4.46 -10.06
N ILE A 219 8.40 -3.17 -10.31
CA ILE A 219 9.68 -2.53 -9.96
C ILE A 219 9.92 -2.59 -8.45
N LEU A 220 8.93 -2.20 -7.63
CA LEU A 220 9.06 -2.19 -6.17
C LEU A 220 9.29 -3.58 -5.56
N LYS A 221 8.71 -4.64 -6.14
CA LYS A 221 8.94 -6.02 -5.71
C LYS A 221 10.31 -6.55 -6.10
N GLY A 222 10.94 -6.01 -7.15
CA GLY A 222 12.31 -6.37 -7.52
C GLY A 222 13.37 -5.76 -6.60
N LEU A 223 12.96 -4.88 -5.66
CA LEU A 223 13.87 -4.09 -4.80
C LEU A 223 13.83 -4.47 -3.32
N GLY A 224 12.81 -5.22 -2.89
CA GLY A 224 12.63 -5.64 -1.50
C GLY A 224 12.38 -7.12 -1.43
#